data_AF-A0A3M1X971-F1
#
_entry.id   AF-A0A3M1X971-F1
#
_cell.length_a   1.000
_cell.length_b   1.000
_cell.length_c   1.000
_cell.angle_alpha   90.00
_cell.angle_beta   90.00
_cell.angle_gamma   90.00
#
_symmetry.space_group_name_H-M   'P 1'
#
loop_
_entity.id
_entity.type
_entity.pdbx_description
1 polymer ?
#
loop_
_entity_poly.entity_id
_entity_poly.type
_entity_poly.pdbx_seq_one_letter_code
_entity_poly.pdbx_strand_id
1 'polypeptide(L)'
;MSALPPILLLDVDGTLIEDRGYRCAQVEAARFVCRKWGLPDYTPTEDEINVLHACGFSNEWDSTAFNVGINLLAHHRGSPSRPDFAAWAIRTRAFTGLPHERARALLLSEAPPDLHPRIHRLLDDVRDPRVSETTRLLYTFVLGSARFAQYFGLQAEIETPSFLETMDVPIPHARSRQIIRAHPASAYTARPTLPPDGSRPGLYQTPEGEIALAQLDMAELPLMGLGPMQWLADVKGGSIWDYAKPALVQPIAAMLAAIGCPLREAALAAYAFVAQGERGGVERLAGRRVIVFEDNAGGVRAVRQAAVALREAGIHLWVAGFGVARDPAKRAALAEVCDRLFEDVNAALAAL
;
A
#
# COMPACT_ATOMS: atom_id res chain seq x y z
N MET A 1 30.44 -22.20 -13.19
CA MET A 1 30.05 -20.90 -12.60
C MET A 1 28.80 -21.14 -11.77
N SER A 2 28.81 -20.85 -10.47
CA SER A 2 27.59 -20.89 -9.66
C SER A 2 26.58 -19.92 -10.25
N ALA A 3 25.32 -20.34 -10.43
CA ALA A 3 24.26 -19.40 -10.78
C ALA A 3 24.17 -18.31 -9.70
N LEU A 4 23.99 -17.06 -10.11
CA LEU A 4 23.80 -15.97 -9.15
C LEU A 4 22.50 -16.19 -8.37
N PRO A 5 22.45 -15.87 -7.07
CA PRO A 5 21.22 -15.97 -6.29
C PRO A 5 20.12 -15.08 -6.89
N PRO A 6 18.84 -15.50 -6.85
CA PRO A 6 17.74 -14.69 -7.33
C PRO A 6 17.60 -13.39 -6.51
N ILE A 7 17.11 -12.35 -7.15
CA ILE A 7 16.66 -11.11 -6.51
C ILE A 7 15.31 -11.38 -5.85
N LEU A 8 15.14 -11.02 -4.58
CA LEU A 8 13.86 -11.12 -3.87
C LEU A 8 13.21 -9.73 -3.79
N LEU A 9 12.01 -9.59 -4.34
CA LEU A 9 11.15 -8.44 -4.10
C LEU A 9 10.07 -8.86 -3.11
N LEU A 10 10.00 -8.18 -1.97
CA LEU A 10 9.16 -8.60 -0.85
C LEU A 10 8.11 -7.52 -0.60
N ASP A 11 6.83 -7.81 -0.83
CA ASP A 11 5.78 -6.96 -0.29
C ASP A 11 5.81 -6.98 1.24
N VAL A 12 5.28 -5.95 1.88
CA VAL A 12 5.29 -5.82 3.34
C VAL A 12 3.95 -6.29 3.91
N ASP A 13 2.84 -5.71 3.44
CA ASP A 13 1.52 -5.96 4.01
C ASP A 13 0.99 -7.31 3.54
N GLY A 14 0.49 -8.13 4.48
CA GLY A 14 0.02 -9.48 4.21
C GLY A 14 1.12 -10.48 3.81
N THR A 15 2.37 -10.02 3.60
CA THR A 15 3.51 -10.83 3.19
C THR A 15 4.56 -10.95 4.29
N LEU A 16 5.18 -9.83 4.70
CA LEU A 16 6.16 -9.81 5.79
C LEU A 16 5.54 -9.42 7.14
N ILE A 17 4.45 -8.65 7.12
CA ILE A 17 3.72 -8.16 8.29
C ILE A 17 2.24 -8.49 8.13
N GLU A 18 1.59 -8.93 9.20
CA GLU A 18 0.13 -8.83 9.31
C GLU A 18 -0.23 -7.37 9.63
N ASP A 19 -0.93 -6.71 8.71
CA ASP A 19 -1.26 -5.27 8.64
C ASP A 19 -2.33 -4.81 9.65
N ARG A 20 -2.30 -5.37 10.87
CA ARG A 20 -3.33 -5.15 11.89
C ARG A 20 -3.43 -3.70 12.34
N GLY A 21 -2.32 -2.98 12.34
CA GLY A 21 -2.27 -1.58 12.75
C GLY A 21 -3.14 -0.67 11.86
N TYR A 22 -3.06 -0.83 10.54
CA TYR A 22 -3.91 -0.10 9.61
C TYR A 22 -5.39 -0.48 9.73
N ARG A 23 -5.68 -1.78 9.79
CA ARG A 23 -7.05 -2.29 9.92
C ARG A 23 -7.73 -1.75 11.17
N CYS A 24 -7.03 -1.77 12.31
CA CYS A 24 -7.54 -1.20 13.54
C CYS A 24 -7.67 0.33 13.45
N ALA A 25 -6.70 1.03 12.86
CA ALA A 25 -6.75 2.47 12.69
C ALA A 25 -7.91 2.93 11.79
N GLN A 26 -8.23 2.19 10.73
CA GLN A 26 -9.37 2.44 9.86
C GLN A 26 -10.68 2.40 10.64
N VAL A 27 -10.86 1.36 11.46
CA VAL A 27 -12.05 1.16 12.30
C VAL A 27 -12.17 2.27 13.34
N GLU A 28 -11.08 2.56 14.07
CA GLU A 28 -11.11 3.55 15.14
C GLU A 28 -11.25 4.99 14.62
N ALA A 29 -10.61 5.34 13.50
CA ALA A 29 -10.79 6.63 12.84
C ALA A 29 -12.25 6.83 12.38
N ALA A 30 -12.86 5.82 11.75
CA ALA A 30 -14.26 5.88 11.34
C ALA A 30 -15.20 6.04 12.55
N ARG A 31 -15.01 5.27 13.62
CA ARG A 31 -15.81 5.39 14.86
C ARG A 31 -15.69 6.78 15.46
N PHE A 32 -14.48 7.29 15.57
CA PHE A 32 -14.23 8.60 16.17
C PHE A 32 -14.96 9.71 15.42
N VAL A 33 -14.81 9.75 14.09
CA VAL A 33 -15.50 10.76 13.26
C VAL A 33 -17.01 10.60 13.34
N CYS A 34 -17.54 9.38 13.26
CA CYS A 34 -18.98 9.14 13.39
C CYS A 34 -19.53 9.66 14.71
N ARG A 35 -18.89 9.33 15.84
CA ARG A 35 -19.29 9.82 17.17
C ARG A 35 -19.24 11.34 17.25
N LYS A 36 -18.16 11.96 16.76
CA LYS A 36 -17.98 13.41 16.73
C LYS A 36 -19.08 14.10 15.92
N TRP A 37 -19.56 13.44 14.86
CA TRP A 37 -20.60 13.96 13.97
C TRP A 37 -22.03 13.58 14.40
N GLY A 38 -22.20 12.89 15.53
CA GLY A 38 -23.50 12.41 16.02
C GLY A 38 -24.12 11.31 15.15
N LEU A 39 -23.29 10.58 14.39
CA LEU A 39 -23.71 9.48 13.54
C LEU A 39 -23.61 8.13 14.29
N PRO A 40 -24.32 7.09 13.84
CA PRO A 40 -24.02 5.71 14.22
C PRO A 40 -22.56 5.38 13.92
N ASP A 41 -21.88 4.71 14.84
CA ASP A 41 -20.45 4.37 14.75
C ASP A 41 -20.22 2.95 14.23
N TYR A 42 -21.07 2.50 13.30
CA TYR A 42 -20.90 1.21 12.65
C TYR A 42 -19.62 1.20 11.82
N THR A 43 -18.90 0.08 11.87
CA THR A 43 -17.67 -0.14 11.10
C THR A 43 -17.75 -1.46 10.35
N PRO A 44 -16.98 -1.61 9.25
CA PRO A 44 -16.85 -2.91 8.61
C PRO A 44 -16.22 -3.93 9.54
N THR A 45 -16.61 -5.18 9.37
CA THR A 45 -15.91 -6.37 9.87
C THR A 45 -14.66 -6.65 9.03
N GLU A 46 -13.76 -7.51 9.52
CA GLU A 46 -12.55 -7.93 8.77
C GLU A 46 -12.89 -8.52 7.39
N ASP A 47 -13.94 -9.34 7.31
CA ASP A 47 -14.40 -9.92 6.05
C ASP A 47 -14.90 -8.83 5.08
N GLU A 48 -15.60 -7.82 5.59
CA GLU A 48 -16.02 -6.67 4.78
C GLU A 48 -14.82 -5.83 4.32
N ILE A 49 -13.81 -5.61 5.17
CA ILE A 49 -12.57 -4.92 4.78
C ILE A 49 -11.89 -5.66 3.61
N ASN A 50 -11.84 -7.00 3.67
CA ASN A 50 -11.29 -7.79 2.56
C ASN A 50 -12.11 -7.61 1.27
N VAL A 51 -13.44 -7.48 1.35
CA VAL A 51 -14.28 -7.15 0.19
C VAL A 51 -14.02 -5.73 -0.32
N LEU A 52 -13.82 -4.74 0.56
CA LEU A 52 -13.43 -3.38 0.16
C LEU A 52 -12.11 -3.40 -0.63
N HIS A 53 -11.10 -4.13 -0.14
CA HIS A 53 -9.80 -4.29 -0.81
C HIS A 53 -9.98 -4.95 -2.18
N ALA A 54 -10.79 -5.99 -2.28
CA ALA A 54 -11.14 -6.64 -3.54
C ALA A 54 -11.95 -5.74 -4.49
N CYS A 55 -12.56 -4.66 -4.00
CA CYS A 55 -13.21 -3.63 -4.81
C CYS A 55 -12.26 -2.49 -5.19
N GLY A 56 -10.99 -2.55 -4.81
CA GLY A 56 -9.97 -1.56 -5.14
C GLY A 56 -9.76 -0.48 -4.09
N PHE A 57 -10.43 -0.55 -2.93
CA PHE A 57 -10.09 0.28 -1.77
C PHE A 57 -8.88 -0.33 -1.05
N SER A 58 -7.73 -0.36 -1.72
CA SER A 58 -6.50 -0.98 -1.21
C SER A 58 -5.70 -0.09 -0.26
N ASN A 59 -6.26 1.05 0.15
CA ASN A 59 -5.72 1.92 1.18
C ASN A 59 -6.85 2.37 2.12
N GLU A 60 -6.48 2.62 3.37
CA GLU A 60 -7.40 2.95 4.45
C GLU A 60 -7.87 4.41 4.39
N TRP A 61 -7.17 5.29 3.67
CA TRP A 61 -7.59 6.68 3.47
C TRP A 61 -8.96 6.76 2.78
N ASP A 62 -9.07 6.10 1.63
CA ASP A 62 -10.31 6.09 0.83
C ASP A 62 -11.44 5.35 1.56
N SER A 63 -11.15 4.19 2.16
CA SER A 63 -12.18 3.35 2.79
C SER A 63 -12.71 3.92 4.11
N THR A 64 -11.88 4.58 4.92
CA THR A 64 -12.32 5.21 6.17
C THR A 64 -13.36 6.30 5.88
N ALA A 65 -13.07 7.20 4.93
CA ALA A 65 -14.00 8.26 4.54
C ALA A 65 -15.30 7.70 3.95
N PHE A 66 -15.20 6.65 3.14
CA PHE A 66 -16.37 5.98 2.58
C PHE A 66 -17.26 5.37 3.68
N ASN A 67 -16.66 4.71 4.69
CA ASN A 67 -17.40 4.14 5.82
C ASN A 67 -18.17 5.20 6.62
N VAL A 68 -17.56 6.38 6.85
CA VAL A 68 -18.26 7.51 7.49
C VAL A 68 -19.41 8.02 6.61
N GLY A 69 -19.20 8.09 5.30
CA GLY A 69 -20.25 8.49 4.34
C GLY A 69 -21.45 7.54 4.30
N ILE A 70 -21.22 6.23 4.42
CA ILE A 70 -22.28 5.22 4.53
C ILE A 70 -23.11 5.44 5.81
N ASN A 71 -22.45 5.66 6.95
CA ASN A 71 -23.14 5.96 8.21
C ASN A 71 -23.92 7.27 8.16
N LEU A 72 -23.37 8.30 7.51
CA LEU A 72 -24.05 9.58 7.29
C LEU A 72 -25.40 9.38 6.58
N LEU A 73 -25.40 8.60 5.50
CA LEU A 73 -26.61 8.33 4.72
C LEU A 73 -27.58 7.40 5.48
N ALA A 74 -27.08 6.38 6.17
CA ALA A 74 -27.89 5.49 6.98
C ALA A 74 -28.62 6.25 8.11
N HIS A 75 -27.92 7.16 8.78
CA HIS A 75 -28.49 8.04 9.80
C HIS A 75 -29.60 8.94 9.23
N HIS A 76 -29.35 9.59 8.09
CA HIS A 76 -30.34 10.44 7.45
C HIS A 76 -31.61 9.66 7.06
N ARG A 77 -31.47 8.41 6.63
CA ARG A 77 -32.59 7.52 6.30
C ARG A 77 -33.35 7.00 7.53
N GLY A 78 -32.88 7.30 8.75
CA GLY A 78 -33.44 6.75 9.98
C GLY A 78 -33.30 5.22 10.07
N SER A 79 -32.30 4.64 9.39
CA SER A 79 -32.10 3.19 9.36
C SER A 79 -31.59 2.70 10.72
N PRO A 80 -32.33 1.82 11.43
CA PRO A 80 -31.89 1.32 12.73
C PRO A 80 -30.86 0.18 12.63
N SER A 81 -30.63 -0.36 11.43
CA SER A 81 -29.74 -1.50 11.20
C SER A 81 -28.35 -1.08 10.74
N ARG A 82 -27.34 -1.86 11.14
CA ARG A 82 -25.95 -1.77 10.67
C ARG A 82 -25.92 -1.86 9.13
N PRO A 83 -25.29 -0.91 8.41
CA PRO A 83 -25.11 -1.00 6.96
C PRO A 83 -24.24 -2.19 6.57
N ASP A 84 -24.53 -2.82 5.43
CA ASP A 84 -23.67 -3.84 4.81
C ASP A 84 -22.56 -3.16 4.00
N PHE A 85 -21.36 -3.02 4.59
CA PHE A 85 -20.26 -2.29 3.96
C PHE A 85 -19.73 -3.04 2.73
N ALA A 86 -19.78 -4.37 2.72
CA ALA A 86 -19.39 -5.17 1.56
C ALA A 86 -20.32 -4.89 0.37
N ALA A 87 -21.65 -4.87 0.58
CA ALA A 87 -22.59 -4.55 -0.46
C ALA A 87 -22.39 -3.13 -1.02
N TRP A 88 -22.12 -2.15 -0.14
CA TRP A 88 -21.76 -0.79 -0.57
C TRP A 88 -20.50 -0.78 -1.43
N ALA A 89 -19.43 -1.45 -1.00
CA ALA A 89 -18.18 -1.54 -1.74
C ALA A 89 -18.35 -2.17 -3.13
N ILE A 90 -19.11 -3.26 -3.24
CA ILE A 90 -19.40 -3.93 -4.51
C ILE A 90 -20.11 -2.98 -5.48
N ARG A 91 -21.06 -2.18 -5.00
CA ARG A 91 -21.83 -1.24 -5.84
C ARG A 91 -20.99 -0.09 -6.38
N THR A 92 -19.87 0.26 -5.73
CA THR A 92 -18.95 1.28 -6.27
C THR A 92 -18.34 0.88 -7.60
N ARG A 93 -18.31 -0.42 -7.95
CA ARG A 93 -17.79 -0.93 -9.22
C ARG A 93 -18.60 -0.45 -10.44
N ALA A 94 -19.82 0.03 -10.25
CA ALA A 94 -20.62 0.63 -11.31
C ALA A 94 -20.12 2.04 -11.72
N PHE A 95 -19.21 2.63 -10.95
CA PHE A 95 -18.67 3.97 -11.17
C PHE A 95 -17.22 3.90 -11.66
N THR A 96 -16.79 4.93 -12.38
CA THR A 96 -15.43 5.07 -12.91
C THR A 96 -14.58 5.95 -11.99
N GLY A 97 -13.26 5.80 -12.08
CA GLY A 97 -12.30 6.64 -11.36
C GLY A 97 -11.66 5.93 -10.16
N LEU A 98 -10.97 6.73 -9.35
CA LEU A 98 -10.28 6.29 -8.13
C LEU A 98 -11.29 5.87 -7.05
N PRO A 99 -10.87 5.09 -6.03
CA PRO A 99 -11.79 4.56 -5.03
C PRO A 99 -12.66 5.61 -4.33
N HIS A 100 -12.08 6.75 -3.88
CA HIS A 100 -12.86 7.84 -3.28
C HIS A 100 -13.80 8.54 -4.25
N GLU A 101 -13.45 8.64 -5.54
CA GLU A 101 -14.32 9.24 -6.58
C GLU A 101 -15.55 8.36 -6.83
N ARG A 102 -15.35 7.04 -6.89
CA ARG A 102 -16.45 6.06 -7.02
C ARG A 102 -17.33 6.04 -5.77
N ALA A 103 -16.71 6.07 -4.59
CA ALA A 103 -17.43 6.19 -3.32
C ALA A 103 -18.30 7.45 -3.29
N ARG A 104 -17.73 8.59 -3.70
CA ARG A 104 -18.44 9.88 -3.76
C ARG A 104 -19.60 9.81 -4.74
N ALA A 105 -19.35 9.34 -5.96
CA ALA A 105 -20.39 9.23 -6.99
C ALA A 105 -21.55 8.34 -6.53
N LEU A 106 -21.26 7.19 -5.91
CA LEU A 106 -22.28 6.31 -5.34
C LEU A 106 -23.06 7.01 -4.22
N LEU A 107 -22.37 7.60 -3.24
CA LEU A 107 -23.04 8.30 -2.13
C LEU A 107 -23.90 9.48 -2.61
N LEU A 108 -23.40 10.30 -3.54
CA LEU A 108 -24.16 11.41 -4.12
C LEU A 108 -25.38 10.94 -4.92
N SER A 109 -25.28 9.80 -5.61
CA SER A 109 -26.41 9.23 -6.36
C SER A 109 -27.57 8.77 -5.46
N GLU A 110 -27.29 8.57 -4.18
CA GLU A 110 -28.23 8.02 -3.20
C GLU A 110 -28.63 9.00 -2.09
N ALA A 111 -27.87 10.07 -1.94
CA ALA A 111 -28.05 11.07 -0.90
C ALA A 111 -28.89 12.25 -1.40
N PRO A 112 -29.77 12.79 -0.55
CA PRO A 112 -30.46 14.03 -0.88
C PRO A 112 -29.49 15.22 -0.93
N PRO A 113 -29.82 16.30 -1.67
CA PRO A 113 -28.91 17.41 -1.94
C PRO A 113 -28.31 18.08 -0.69
N ASP A 114 -29.02 18.08 0.44
CA ASP A 114 -28.54 18.66 1.70
C ASP A 114 -27.33 17.93 2.29
N LEU A 115 -27.13 16.66 1.95
CA LEU A 115 -25.95 15.89 2.38
C LEU A 115 -24.74 16.06 1.46
N HIS A 116 -24.92 16.56 0.23
CA HIS A 116 -23.85 16.64 -0.77
C HIS A 116 -22.62 17.41 -0.26
N PRO A 117 -22.73 18.56 0.43
CA PRO A 117 -21.57 19.27 0.96
C PRO A 117 -20.73 18.44 1.96
N ARG A 118 -21.38 17.59 2.77
CA ARG A 118 -20.68 16.72 3.72
C ARG A 118 -19.99 15.55 3.02
N ILE A 119 -20.60 15.02 1.97
CA ILE A 119 -20.02 13.95 1.14
C ILE A 119 -18.78 14.48 0.40
N HIS A 120 -18.86 15.67 -0.20
CA HIS A 120 -17.72 16.35 -0.82
C HIS A 120 -16.59 16.57 0.20
N ARG A 121 -16.90 17.10 1.39
CA ARG A 121 -15.92 17.28 2.47
C ARG A 121 -15.19 15.98 2.86
N LEU A 122 -15.87 14.83 2.83
CA LEU A 122 -15.26 13.54 3.16
C LEU A 122 -14.32 13.02 2.07
N LEU A 123 -14.64 13.25 0.79
CA LEU A 123 -14.08 12.45 -0.30
C LEU A 123 -13.31 13.23 -1.37
N ASP A 124 -13.41 14.56 -1.43
CA ASP A 124 -12.70 15.35 -2.44
C ASP A 124 -11.20 15.44 -2.16
N ASP A 125 -10.83 15.74 -0.91
CA ASP A 125 -9.43 15.91 -0.48
C ASP A 125 -9.00 14.82 0.51
N VAL A 126 -9.52 13.60 0.31
CA VAL A 126 -9.42 12.49 1.29
C VAL A 126 -7.98 12.18 1.70
N ARG A 127 -6.99 12.50 0.88
CA ARG A 127 -5.59 12.12 1.08
C ARG A 127 -4.76 13.10 1.91
N ASP A 128 -5.18 14.35 2.07
CA ASP A 128 -4.40 15.33 2.84
C ASP A 128 -4.91 15.41 4.30
N PRO A 129 -4.13 15.01 5.32
CA PRO A 129 -4.55 15.09 6.73
C PRO A 129 -4.77 16.53 7.23
N ARG A 130 -4.33 17.54 6.49
CA ARG A 130 -4.62 18.95 6.80
C ARG A 130 -6.09 19.28 6.52
N VAL A 131 -6.68 18.65 5.52
CA VAL A 131 -8.07 18.89 5.08
C VAL A 131 -9.01 17.77 5.55
N SER A 132 -8.62 16.52 5.31
CA SER A 132 -9.40 15.31 5.62
C SER A 132 -9.26 14.90 7.08
N GLU A 133 -10.36 14.99 7.83
CA GLU A 133 -10.44 14.60 9.24
C GLU A 133 -10.24 13.09 9.45
N THR A 134 -10.81 12.26 8.57
CA THR A 134 -10.64 10.79 8.65
C THR A 134 -9.19 10.40 8.43
N THR A 135 -8.51 11.03 7.48
CA THR A 135 -7.09 10.74 7.21
C THR A 135 -6.18 11.30 8.29
N ARG A 136 -6.52 12.46 8.87
CA ARG A 136 -5.80 12.98 10.03
C ARG A 136 -5.82 11.99 11.21
N LEU A 137 -7.00 11.45 11.53
CA LEU A 137 -7.16 10.48 12.60
C LEU A 137 -6.49 9.14 12.24
N LEU A 138 -6.61 8.70 10.98
CA LEU A 138 -5.92 7.49 10.52
C LEU A 138 -4.41 7.62 10.75
N TYR A 139 -3.76 8.69 10.27
CA TYR A 139 -2.33 8.90 10.52
C TYR A 139 -2.01 9.04 12.01
N THR A 140 -2.90 9.64 12.81
CA THR A 140 -2.72 9.75 14.27
C THR A 140 -2.66 8.36 14.92
N PHE A 141 -3.58 7.45 14.56
CA PHE A 141 -3.57 6.08 15.08
C PHE A 141 -2.41 5.24 14.54
N VAL A 142 -2.18 5.28 13.22
CA VAL A 142 -1.11 4.52 12.55
C VAL A 142 0.25 4.89 13.12
N LEU A 143 0.59 6.18 13.19
CA LEU A 143 1.92 6.65 13.61
C LEU A 143 2.05 6.86 15.12
N GLY A 144 0.94 7.03 15.83
CA GLY A 144 0.89 7.57 17.18
C GLY A 144 0.90 9.10 17.18
N SER A 145 0.35 9.69 18.25
CA SER A 145 0.14 11.15 18.37
C SER A 145 1.44 11.96 18.21
N ALA A 146 2.53 11.51 18.86
CA ALA A 146 3.81 12.19 18.83
C ALA A 146 4.44 12.25 17.43
N ARG A 147 4.47 11.12 16.70
CA ARG A 147 5.00 11.09 15.33
C ARG A 147 4.10 11.81 14.35
N PHE A 148 2.77 11.66 14.50
CA PHE A 148 1.83 12.43 13.71
C PHE A 148 2.13 13.93 13.81
N ALA A 149 2.28 14.46 15.03
CA ALA A 149 2.59 15.86 15.25
C ALA A 149 3.95 16.27 14.67
N GLN A 150 4.96 15.42 14.81
CA GLN A 150 6.29 15.64 14.25
C GLN A 150 6.26 15.76 12.71
N TYR A 151 5.60 14.83 12.02
CA TYR A 151 5.65 14.74 10.56
C TYR A 151 4.69 15.71 9.86
N PHE A 152 3.50 15.94 10.43
CA PHE A 152 2.51 16.82 9.82
C PHE A 152 2.53 18.25 10.35
N GLY A 153 3.19 18.51 11.49
CA GLY A 153 3.17 19.81 12.14
C GLY A 153 1.77 20.21 12.65
N LEU A 154 0.92 19.21 12.90
CA LEU A 154 -0.45 19.37 13.36
C LEU A 154 -0.57 18.86 14.79
N GLN A 155 -1.41 19.50 15.60
CA GLN A 155 -1.74 18.95 16.91
C GLN A 155 -2.58 17.68 16.75
N ALA A 156 -2.20 16.60 17.42
CA ALA A 156 -3.02 15.39 17.47
C ALA A 156 -4.32 15.66 18.23
N GLU A 157 -5.45 15.22 17.69
CA GLU A 157 -6.76 15.34 18.37
C GLU A 157 -6.90 14.36 19.53
N ILE A 158 -6.09 13.30 19.52
CA ILE A 158 -6.08 12.23 20.51
C ILE A 158 -4.64 11.83 20.82
N GLU A 159 -4.39 11.46 22.07
CA GLU A 159 -3.14 10.85 22.50
C GLU A 159 -3.24 9.33 22.36
N THR A 160 -2.35 8.74 21.57
CA THR A 160 -2.36 7.30 21.28
C THR A 160 -0.96 6.81 20.92
N PRO A 161 -0.57 5.58 21.32
CA PRO A 161 0.59 4.92 20.75
C PRO A 161 0.38 4.63 19.25
N SER A 162 1.48 4.30 18.56
CA SER A 162 1.44 3.83 17.17
C SER A 162 0.79 2.46 17.09
N PHE A 163 -0.28 2.34 16.31
CA PHE A 163 -0.91 1.05 16.02
C PHE A 163 -0.01 0.19 15.15
N LEU A 164 0.79 0.78 14.24
CA LEU A 164 1.80 0.01 13.51
C LEU A 164 2.76 -0.67 14.48
N GLU A 165 3.29 0.03 15.48
CA GLU A 165 4.25 -0.58 16.42
C GLU A 165 3.63 -1.56 17.42
N THR A 166 2.38 -1.31 17.82
CA THR A 166 1.76 -2.06 18.91
C THR A 166 0.87 -3.20 18.45
N MET A 167 0.47 -3.23 17.18
CA MET A 167 -0.50 -4.19 16.67
C MET A 167 -0.02 -5.00 15.46
N ASP A 168 0.87 -4.47 14.63
CA ASP A 168 1.42 -5.25 13.50
C ASP A 168 2.17 -6.49 14.02
N VAL A 169 2.11 -7.57 13.23
CA VAL A 169 2.73 -8.84 13.61
C VAL A 169 3.71 -9.31 12.52
N PRO A 170 5.01 -9.44 12.83
CA PRO A 170 5.99 -10.04 11.93
C PRO A 170 5.67 -11.48 11.56
N ILE A 171 5.64 -11.79 10.26
CA ILE A 171 5.36 -13.14 9.74
C ILE A 171 6.64 -13.99 9.60
N PRO A 172 7.76 -13.48 9.01
CA PRO A 172 8.96 -14.28 8.82
C PRO A 172 9.60 -14.70 10.14
N HIS A 173 9.80 -16.01 10.34
CA HIS A 173 10.60 -16.52 11.45
C HIS A 173 12.11 -16.32 11.21
N ALA A 174 12.95 -16.52 12.23
CA ALA A 174 14.39 -16.25 12.17
C ALA A 174 15.11 -16.87 10.96
N ARG A 175 14.79 -18.12 10.60
CA ARG A 175 15.36 -18.81 9.43
C ARG A 175 15.01 -18.12 8.11
N SER A 176 13.77 -17.63 7.97
CA SER A 176 13.31 -16.92 6.78
C SER A 176 14.02 -15.59 6.62
N ARG A 177 14.23 -14.87 7.74
CA ARG A 177 15.02 -13.63 7.72
C ARG A 177 16.48 -13.88 7.31
N GLN A 178 17.08 -14.99 7.75
CA GLN A 178 18.41 -15.40 7.28
C GLN A 178 18.43 -15.70 5.78
N ILE A 179 17.40 -16.38 5.25
CA ILE A 179 17.26 -16.62 3.81
C ILE A 179 17.19 -15.29 3.06
N ILE A 180 16.37 -14.34 3.51
CA ILE A 180 16.26 -13.02 2.88
C ILE A 180 17.61 -12.32 2.87
N ARG A 181 18.31 -12.25 4.01
CA ARG A 181 19.64 -11.61 4.12
C ARG A 181 20.73 -12.27 3.27
N ALA A 182 20.58 -13.55 2.95
CA ALA A 182 21.50 -14.28 2.07
C ALA A 182 21.28 -13.98 0.57
N HIS A 183 20.24 -13.24 0.22
CA HIS A 183 19.90 -12.89 -1.16
C HIS A 183 19.96 -11.37 -1.41
N PRO A 184 20.20 -10.95 -2.66
CA PRO A 184 19.89 -9.60 -3.10
C PRO A 184 18.39 -9.36 -2.91
N ALA A 185 17.99 -8.47 -2.01
CA ALA A 185 16.59 -8.30 -1.64
C ALA A 185 16.22 -6.84 -1.44
N SER A 186 14.95 -6.51 -1.67
CA SER A 186 14.37 -5.19 -1.40
C SER A 186 12.92 -5.35 -0.98
N ALA A 187 12.49 -4.56 0.00
CA ALA A 187 11.08 -4.36 0.30
C ALA A 187 10.45 -3.49 -0.79
N TYR A 188 9.32 -3.95 -1.33
CA TYR A 188 8.57 -3.35 -2.43
C TYR A 188 7.11 -3.24 -2.00
N THR A 189 6.69 -2.06 -1.56
CA THR A 189 5.41 -1.90 -0.84
C THR A 189 4.65 -0.63 -1.25
N ALA A 190 3.35 -0.60 -0.99
CA ALA A 190 2.54 0.62 -1.06
C ALA A 190 2.45 1.37 0.28
N ARG A 191 3.17 0.95 1.34
CA ARG A 191 3.27 1.75 2.56
C ARG A 191 3.99 3.09 2.27
N PRO A 192 3.57 4.19 2.91
CA PRO A 192 4.41 5.36 3.12
C PRO A 192 5.79 5.00 3.66
N THR A 193 6.82 5.67 3.14
CA THR A 193 8.21 5.51 3.58
C THR A 193 8.92 6.84 3.50
N LEU A 194 10.09 6.98 4.12
CA LEU A 194 10.86 8.22 4.06
C LEU A 194 11.37 8.50 2.63
N PRO A 195 11.64 9.78 2.29
CA PRO A 195 12.25 10.12 1.02
C PRO A 195 13.67 9.55 0.91
N PRO A 196 14.12 9.18 -0.30
CA PRO A 196 15.35 8.43 -0.51
C PRO A 196 16.62 9.29 -0.36
N ASP A 197 16.47 10.61 -0.26
CA ASP A 197 17.56 11.58 -0.15
C ASP A 197 17.61 12.28 1.23
N GLY A 198 16.76 11.86 2.18
CA GLY A 198 16.66 12.48 3.50
C GLY A 198 16.10 13.91 3.49
N SER A 199 15.47 14.35 2.39
CA SER A 199 14.74 15.60 2.33
C SER A 199 13.60 15.64 3.36
N ARG A 200 13.07 16.84 3.64
CA ARG A 200 11.98 16.99 4.60
C ARG A 200 10.75 16.21 4.09
N PRO A 201 10.20 15.28 4.88
CA PRO A 201 9.03 14.52 4.50
C PRO A 201 7.81 15.39 4.17
N GLY A 202 7.15 15.07 3.06
CA GLY A 202 5.84 15.56 2.64
C GLY A 202 4.73 14.54 2.86
N LEU A 203 3.68 14.62 2.03
CA LEU A 203 2.58 13.65 2.04
C LEU A 203 3.08 12.27 1.58
N TYR A 204 2.56 11.17 2.14
CA TYR A 204 3.01 9.79 1.86
C TYR A 204 4.48 9.48 2.21
N GLN A 205 5.16 10.40 2.89
CA GLN A 205 6.57 10.28 3.25
C GLN A 205 6.80 10.03 4.75
N THR A 206 5.86 9.35 5.38
CA THR A 206 5.91 8.97 6.81
C THR A 206 6.64 7.63 6.98
N PRO A 207 7.19 7.32 8.18
CA PRO A 207 8.14 6.21 8.36
C PRO A 207 7.43 4.84 8.54
N GLU A 208 6.36 4.56 7.78
CA GLU A 208 5.47 3.42 8.03
C GLU A 208 6.10 2.09 7.60
N GLY A 209 6.78 2.08 6.45
CA GLY A 209 7.60 0.93 6.03
C GLY A 209 8.86 0.76 6.89
N GLU A 210 9.46 1.85 7.38
CA GLU A 210 10.61 1.79 8.29
C GLU A 210 10.22 1.16 9.63
N ILE A 211 9.05 1.51 10.17
CA ILE A 211 8.49 0.86 11.37
C ILE A 211 8.30 -0.65 11.12
N ALA A 212 7.78 -1.04 9.96
CA ALA A 212 7.61 -2.45 9.61
C ALA A 212 8.96 -3.20 9.56
N LEU A 213 9.97 -2.63 8.89
CA LEU A 213 11.30 -3.25 8.80
C LEU A 213 12.01 -3.31 10.15
N ALA A 214 11.82 -2.32 11.02
CA ALA A 214 12.36 -2.34 12.38
C ALA A 214 11.76 -3.50 13.20
N GLN A 215 10.45 -3.74 13.11
CA GLN A 215 9.80 -4.88 13.78
C GLN A 215 10.27 -6.24 13.25
N LEU A 216 10.71 -6.28 11.99
CA LEU A 216 11.29 -7.46 11.37
C LEU A 216 12.76 -7.68 11.75
N ASP A 217 13.41 -6.75 12.48
CA ASP A 217 14.87 -6.72 12.68
C ASP A 217 15.61 -6.61 11.33
N MET A 218 15.04 -5.91 10.35
CA MET A 218 15.54 -5.86 8.97
C MET A 218 15.63 -4.43 8.42
N ALA A 219 15.97 -3.46 9.28
CA ALA A 219 16.08 -2.05 8.91
C ALA A 219 17.15 -1.78 7.84
N GLU A 220 18.08 -2.71 7.62
CA GLU A 220 19.10 -2.67 6.57
C GLU A 220 18.58 -3.00 5.17
N LEU A 221 17.39 -3.61 5.07
CA LEU A 221 16.81 -4.01 3.78
C LEU A 221 16.44 -2.73 2.98
N PRO A 222 16.86 -2.60 1.72
CA PRO A 222 16.42 -1.50 0.86
C PRO A 222 14.89 -1.44 0.82
N LEU A 223 14.33 -0.25 0.97
CA LEU A 223 12.89 -0.03 1.09
C LEU A 223 12.40 0.87 -0.05
N MET A 224 11.82 0.26 -1.08
CA MET A 224 11.22 0.94 -2.22
C MET A 224 9.70 1.07 -2.03
N GLY A 225 9.30 1.90 -1.07
CA GLY A 225 7.90 2.22 -0.77
C GLY A 225 7.38 3.47 -1.50
N LEU A 226 6.35 4.11 -0.94
CA LEU A 226 5.76 5.33 -1.51
C LEU A 226 6.67 6.57 -1.36
N GLY A 227 7.58 6.60 -0.39
CA GLY A 227 8.47 7.75 -0.18
C GLY A 227 9.34 8.10 -1.39
N PRO A 228 10.11 7.14 -1.94
CA PRO A 228 10.82 7.30 -3.20
C PRO A 228 9.95 7.68 -4.39
N MET A 229 8.71 7.17 -4.47
CA MET A 229 7.80 7.47 -5.57
C MET A 229 7.23 8.89 -5.47
N GLN A 230 6.88 9.35 -4.26
CA GLN A 230 6.45 10.72 -4.02
C GLN A 230 7.61 11.68 -4.29
N TRP A 231 8.80 11.38 -3.79
CA TRP A 231 10.00 12.18 -4.05
C TRP A 231 10.26 12.31 -5.56
N LEU A 232 10.10 11.21 -6.30
CA LEU A 232 10.25 11.23 -7.74
C LEU A 232 9.20 12.13 -8.41
N ALA A 233 7.95 12.07 -7.96
CA ALA A 233 6.88 12.97 -8.41
C ALA A 233 7.19 14.44 -8.11
N ASP A 234 7.76 14.73 -6.95
CA ASP A 234 8.14 16.11 -6.58
C ASP A 234 9.23 16.66 -7.51
N VAL A 235 10.21 15.83 -7.90
CA VAL A 235 11.35 16.28 -8.72
C VAL A 235 11.16 16.14 -10.23
N LYS A 236 10.24 15.28 -10.69
CA LYS A 236 9.94 15.06 -12.13
C LYS A 236 8.56 15.59 -12.55
N GLY A 237 7.72 15.97 -11.60
CA GLY A 237 6.31 16.30 -11.82
C GLY A 237 5.43 15.05 -11.89
N GLY A 238 4.12 15.25 -12.01
CA GLY A 238 3.13 14.18 -12.04
C GLY A 238 2.58 13.80 -10.67
N SER A 239 1.90 12.67 -10.61
CA SER A 239 1.35 12.08 -9.39
C SER A 239 2.22 10.92 -8.91
N ILE A 240 2.21 10.65 -7.61
CA ILE A 240 2.84 9.45 -7.04
C ILE A 240 2.40 8.16 -7.75
N TRP A 241 1.14 8.11 -8.20
CA TRP A 241 0.54 6.94 -8.86
C TRP A 241 1.03 6.72 -10.29
N ASP A 242 1.70 7.71 -10.88
CA ASP A 242 2.39 7.55 -12.17
C ASP A 242 3.67 6.70 -12.02
N TYR A 243 4.15 6.53 -10.77
CA TYR A 243 5.41 5.87 -10.45
C TYR A 243 5.25 4.62 -9.56
N ALA A 244 4.31 4.66 -8.61
CA ALA A 244 3.99 3.56 -7.71
C ALA A 244 3.18 2.43 -8.39
N LYS A 245 3.19 1.23 -7.82
CA LYS A 245 2.45 0.06 -8.34
C LYS A 245 0.99 0.44 -8.64
N PRO A 246 0.45 0.15 -9.84
CA PRO A 246 0.96 -0.80 -10.85
C PRO A 246 1.94 -0.22 -11.89
N ALA A 247 2.38 1.03 -11.77
CA ALA A 247 3.35 1.61 -12.71
C ALA A 247 4.70 0.86 -12.68
N LEU A 248 5.45 0.98 -13.77
CA LEU A 248 6.68 0.20 -14.02
C LEU A 248 7.90 0.70 -13.22
N VAL A 249 7.88 1.95 -12.77
CA VAL A 249 9.05 2.60 -12.17
C VAL A 249 9.40 1.95 -10.83
N GLN A 250 8.44 1.84 -9.91
CA GLN A 250 8.68 1.26 -8.59
C GLN A 250 9.27 -0.17 -8.62
N PRO A 251 8.72 -1.15 -9.38
CA PRO A 251 9.30 -2.50 -9.40
C PRO A 251 10.70 -2.54 -10.02
N ILE A 252 11.00 -1.75 -11.06
CA ILE A 252 12.35 -1.68 -11.63
C ILE A 252 13.33 -1.09 -10.62
N ALA A 253 12.94 0.00 -9.96
CA ALA A 253 13.74 0.63 -8.91
C ALA A 253 14.00 -0.35 -7.75
N ALA A 254 13.00 -1.13 -7.35
CA ALA A 254 13.17 -2.14 -6.30
C ALA A 254 14.17 -3.24 -6.69
N MET A 255 14.17 -3.70 -7.95
CA MET A 255 15.16 -4.66 -8.46
C MET A 255 16.58 -4.10 -8.43
N LEU A 256 16.74 -2.84 -8.82
CA LEU A 256 18.03 -2.14 -8.78
C LEU A 256 18.52 -1.95 -7.35
N ALA A 257 17.62 -1.55 -6.44
CA ALA A 257 17.92 -1.39 -5.04
C ALA A 257 18.39 -2.70 -4.40
N ALA A 258 17.73 -3.81 -4.73
CA ALA A 258 18.10 -5.15 -4.24
C ALA A 258 19.53 -5.58 -4.63
N ILE A 259 20.07 -5.07 -5.73
CA ILE A 259 21.46 -5.33 -6.17
C ILE A 259 22.44 -4.21 -5.76
N GLY A 260 22.08 -3.43 -4.74
CA GLY A 260 22.96 -2.45 -4.09
C GLY A 260 23.01 -1.07 -4.77
N CYS A 261 22.06 -0.75 -5.65
CA CYS A 261 21.88 0.64 -6.10
C CYS A 261 21.22 1.45 -4.97
N PRO A 262 21.73 2.62 -4.58
CA PRO A 262 21.03 3.41 -3.57
C PRO A 262 19.65 3.87 -4.08
N LEU A 263 18.70 4.05 -3.17
CA LEU A 263 17.27 4.19 -3.50
C LEU A 263 17.00 5.33 -4.50
N ARG A 264 17.69 6.46 -4.32
CA ARG A 264 17.58 7.65 -5.16
C ARG A 264 18.02 7.35 -6.60
N GLU A 265 19.20 6.79 -6.77
CA GLU A 265 19.76 6.43 -8.07
C GLU A 265 18.91 5.33 -8.74
N ALA A 266 18.40 4.37 -7.97
CA ALA A 266 17.52 3.32 -8.47
C ALA A 266 16.20 3.89 -9.01
N ALA A 267 15.57 4.82 -8.29
CA ALA A 267 14.34 5.49 -8.73
C ALA A 267 14.56 6.34 -9.98
N LEU A 268 15.68 7.09 -10.05
CA LEU A 268 16.02 7.90 -11.22
C LEU A 268 16.34 7.06 -12.45
N ALA A 269 17.08 5.96 -12.30
CA ALA A 269 17.40 5.05 -13.41
C ALA A 269 16.14 4.36 -13.95
N ALA A 270 15.25 3.92 -13.05
CA ALA A 270 13.96 3.35 -13.44
C ALA A 270 13.08 4.37 -14.17
N TYR A 271 13.03 5.62 -13.69
CA TYR A 271 12.33 6.72 -14.37
C TYR A 271 12.91 6.97 -15.76
N ALA A 272 14.23 7.11 -15.89
CA ALA A 272 14.89 7.39 -17.16
C ALA A 272 14.62 6.28 -18.18
N PHE A 273 14.61 5.02 -17.74
CA PHE A 273 14.21 3.91 -18.59
C PHE A 273 12.75 4.03 -19.07
N VAL A 274 11.80 4.20 -18.16
CA VAL A 274 10.37 4.21 -18.49
C VAL A 274 9.97 5.44 -19.31
N ALA A 275 10.46 6.62 -18.94
CA ALA A 275 10.07 7.88 -19.54
C ALA A 275 10.89 8.25 -20.79
N GLN A 276 12.14 7.80 -20.89
CA GLN A 276 13.10 8.27 -21.91
C GLN A 276 13.73 7.12 -22.71
N GLY A 277 13.48 5.86 -22.35
CA GLY A 277 14.11 4.70 -23.00
C GLY A 277 15.60 4.54 -22.67
N GLU A 278 16.12 5.26 -21.66
CA GLU A 278 17.52 5.18 -21.28
C GLU A 278 17.84 3.85 -20.60
N ARG A 279 18.85 3.14 -21.10
CA ARG A 279 19.22 1.80 -20.61
C ARG A 279 20.28 1.80 -19.51
N GLY A 280 20.88 2.97 -19.26
CA GLY A 280 21.94 3.14 -18.28
C GLY A 280 21.50 2.66 -16.90
N GLY A 281 22.27 1.74 -16.31
CA GLY A 281 22.00 1.18 -14.99
C GLY A 281 20.98 0.03 -14.97
N VAL A 282 19.86 0.10 -15.71
CA VAL A 282 18.87 -1.00 -15.79
C VAL A 282 19.42 -2.24 -16.48
N GLU A 283 20.43 -2.10 -17.33
CA GLU A 283 21.15 -3.22 -17.96
C GLU A 283 21.81 -4.18 -16.96
N ARG A 284 22.06 -3.73 -15.71
CA ARG A 284 22.57 -4.58 -14.61
C ARG A 284 21.58 -5.69 -14.22
N LEU A 285 20.32 -5.59 -14.65
CA LEU A 285 19.30 -6.60 -14.45
C LEU A 285 19.35 -7.74 -15.50
N ALA A 286 20.14 -7.58 -16.57
CA ALA A 286 20.25 -8.60 -17.61
C ALA A 286 20.74 -9.96 -17.04
N GLY A 287 20.06 -11.03 -17.43
CA GLY A 287 20.33 -12.40 -16.99
C GLY A 287 19.99 -12.68 -15.52
N ARG A 288 19.35 -11.75 -14.80
CA ARG A 288 18.94 -11.97 -13.41
C ARG A 288 17.67 -12.80 -13.33
N ARG A 289 17.53 -13.53 -12.22
CA ARG A 289 16.26 -14.12 -11.78
C ARG A 289 15.68 -13.23 -10.70
N VAL A 290 14.39 -12.93 -10.77
CA VAL A 290 13.64 -12.14 -9.79
C VAL A 290 12.48 -13.00 -9.29
N ILE A 291 12.31 -13.04 -7.97
CA ILE A 291 11.17 -13.68 -7.33
C ILE A 291 10.43 -12.61 -6.54
N VAL A 292 9.16 -12.37 -6.86
CA VAL A 292 8.29 -11.45 -6.14
C VAL A 292 7.42 -12.25 -5.16
N PHE A 293 7.42 -11.85 -3.90
CA PHE A 293 6.56 -12.38 -2.84
C PHE A 293 5.46 -11.36 -2.58
N GLU A 294 4.20 -11.77 -2.75
CA GLU A 294 3.04 -10.89 -2.67
C GLU A 294 1.80 -11.65 -2.17
N ASP A 295 0.94 -11.00 -1.40
CA ASP A 295 -0.40 -11.42 -1.01
C ASP A 295 -1.50 -10.87 -1.96
N ASN A 296 -1.14 -9.97 -2.87
CA ASN A 296 -2.01 -9.36 -3.86
C ASN A 296 -1.48 -9.50 -5.30
N ALA A 297 -2.38 -9.80 -6.24
CA ALA A 297 -2.06 -9.95 -7.65
C ALA A 297 -1.50 -8.67 -8.30
N GLY A 298 -1.83 -7.49 -7.76
CA GLY A 298 -1.39 -6.20 -8.29
C GLY A 298 0.14 -6.05 -8.35
N GLY A 299 0.85 -6.35 -7.27
CA GLY A 299 2.31 -6.24 -7.23
C GLY A 299 3.00 -7.21 -8.19
N VAL A 300 2.50 -8.45 -8.29
CA VAL A 300 3.05 -9.46 -9.21
C VAL A 300 2.86 -9.04 -10.67
N ARG A 301 1.69 -8.50 -11.03
CA ARG A 301 1.42 -7.98 -12.38
C ARG A 301 2.39 -6.85 -12.74
N ALA A 302 2.63 -5.90 -11.83
CA ALA A 302 3.53 -4.78 -12.05
C ALA A 302 4.97 -5.25 -12.32
N VAL A 303 5.49 -6.20 -11.54
CA VAL A 303 6.82 -6.79 -11.74
C VAL A 303 6.93 -7.52 -13.08
N ARG A 304 5.89 -8.28 -13.47
CA ARG A 304 5.85 -8.97 -14.76
C ARG A 304 5.81 -7.99 -15.93
N GLN A 305 5.02 -6.92 -15.83
CA GLN A 305 4.97 -5.87 -16.86
C GLN A 305 6.31 -5.14 -16.99
N ALA A 306 6.99 -4.85 -15.87
CA ALA A 306 8.33 -4.29 -15.89
C ALA A 306 9.33 -5.20 -16.64
N ALA A 307 9.26 -6.52 -16.43
CA ALA A 307 10.10 -7.47 -17.15
C ALA A 307 9.77 -7.55 -18.65
N VAL A 308 8.50 -7.37 -19.03
CA VAL A 308 8.11 -7.27 -20.45
C VAL A 308 8.74 -6.02 -21.09
N ALA A 309 8.61 -4.85 -20.44
CA ALA A 309 9.20 -3.61 -20.94
C ALA A 309 10.73 -3.70 -21.06
N LEU A 310 11.41 -4.26 -20.05
CA LEU A 310 12.85 -4.50 -20.09
C LEU A 310 13.25 -5.43 -21.24
N ARG A 311 12.48 -6.51 -21.47
CA ARG A 311 12.71 -7.44 -22.58
C ARG A 311 12.53 -6.78 -23.94
N GLU A 312 11.52 -5.93 -24.11
CA GLU A 312 11.30 -5.16 -25.35
C GLU A 312 12.48 -4.22 -25.64
N ALA A 313 13.17 -3.74 -24.60
CA ALA A 313 14.42 -2.99 -24.71
C ALA A 313 15.69 -3.88 -24.81
N GLY A 314 15.55 -5.20 -24.98
CA GLY A 314 16.66 -6.15 -25.08
C GLY A 314 17.38 -6.47 -23.76
N ILE A 315 16.75 -6.21 -22.62
CA ILE A 315 17.25 -6.55 -21.27
C ILE A 315 16.43 -7.73 -20.76
N HIS A 316 16.97 -8.94 -20.94
CA HIS A 316 16.27 -10.17 -20.57
C HIS A 316 16.49 -10.52 -19.10
N LEU A 317 15.42 -10.74 -18.35
CA LEU A 317 15.45 -11.31 -16.99
C LEU A 317 14.30 -12.31 -16.82
N TRP A 318 14.42 -13.19 -15.82
CA TRP A 318 13.37 -14.15 -15.48
C TRP A 318 12.63 -13.67 -14.23
N VAL A 319 11.30 -13.66 -14.29
CA VAL A 319 10.44 -13.33 -13.14
C VAL A 319 9.63 -14.55 -12.75
N ALA A 320 9.57 -14.83 -11.45
CA ALA A 320 8.59 -15.74 -10.87
C ALA A 320 7.79 -15.02 -9.77
N GLY A 321 6.48 -15.25 -9.71
CA GLY A 321 5.59 -14.78 -8.66
C GLY A 321 5.30 -15.88 -7.65
N PHE A 322 5.61 -15.62 -6.39
CA PHE A 322 5.29 -16.48 -5.25
C PHE A 322 4.17 -15.80 -4.47
N GLY A 323 2.94 -16.28 -4.67
CA GLY A 323 1.77 -15.76 -3.97
C GLY A 323 1.67 -16.34 -2.56
N VAL A 324 1.43 -15.50 -1.55
CA VAL A 324 1.26 -15.92 -0.15
C VAL A 324 -0.13 -15.51 0.34
N ALA A 325 -0.99 -16.47 0.60
CA ALA A 325 -2.33 -16.19 1.13
C ALA A 325 -2.96 -17.45 1.72
N ARG A 326 -3.72 -17.26 2.81
CA ARG A 326 -4.60 -18.29 3.39
C ARG A 326 -6.04 -18.18 2.87
N ASP A 327 -6.51 -16.96 2.64
CA ASP A 327 -7.87 -16.70 2.19
C ASP A 327 -8.14 -17.28 0.78
N PRO A 328 -9.21 -18.07 0.57
CA PRO A 328 -9.52 -18.67 -0.72
C PRO A 328 -9.70 -17.66 -1.87
N ALA A 329 -10.32 -16.51 -1.62
CA ALA A 329 -10.56 -15.51 -2.66
C ALA A 329 -9.25 -14.84 -3.10
N LYS A 330 -8.38 -14.46 -2.16
CA LYS A 330 -7.02 -13.97 -2.46
C LYS A 330 -6.21 -15.03 -3.22
N ARG A 331 -6.24 -16.30 -2.78
CA ARG A 331 -5.53 -17.40 -3.46
C ARG A 331 -6.00 -17.59 -4.89
N ALA A 332 -7.31 -17.51 -5.16
CA ALA A 332 -7.84 -17.59 -6.51
C ALA A 332 -7.33 -16.46 -7.41
N ALA A 333 -7.31 -15.22 -6.92
CA ALA A 333 -6.78 -14.07 -7.66
C ALA A 333 -5.26 -14.19 -7.91
N LEU A 334 -4.50 -14.69 -6.92
CA LEU A 334 -3.05 -14.91 -7.06
C LEU A 334 -2.73 -16.04 -8.04
N ALA A 335 -3.55 -17.08 -8.12
CA ALA A 335 -3.36 -18.22 -9.04
C ALA A 335 -3.31 -17.80 -10.52
N GLU A 336 -3.96 -16.69 -10.87
CA GLU A 336 -3.94 -16.16 -12.24
C GLU A 336 -2.59 -15.56 -12.65
N VAL A 337 -1.76 -15.16 -11.68
CA VAL A 337 -0.56 -14.35 -11.93
C VAL A 337 0.72 -14.91 -11.31
N CYS A 338 0.61 -15.79 -10.33
CA CYS A 338 1.74 -16.40 -9.63
C CYS A 338 2.09 -17.76 -10.23
N ASP A 339 3.37 -18.10 -10.20
CA ASP A 339 3.88 -19.40 -10.63
C ASP A 339 3.70 -20.45 -9.53
N ARG A 340 3.72 -20.02 -8.27
CA ARG A 340 3.55 -20.87 -7.09
C ARG A 340 2.74 -20.13 -6.02
N LEU A 341 1.93 -20.88 -5.27
CA LEU A 341 1.14 -20.38 -4.15
C LEU A 341 1.54 -21.09 -2.86
N PHE A 342 1.65 -20.32 -1.79
CA PHE A 342 2.01 -20.80 -0.46
C PHE A 342 1.01 -20.27 0.57
N GLU A 343 0.97 -20.89 1.75
CA GLU A 343 0.13 -20.41 2.84
C GLU A 343 0.67 -19.13 3.47
N ASP A 344 2.00 -19.00 3.54
CA ASP A 344 2.70 -17.83 4.03
C ASP A 344 4.11 -17.70 3.43
N VAL A 345 4.78 -16.60 3.76
CA VAL A 345 6.14 -16.29 3.28
C VAL A 345 7.21 -17.25 3.81
N ASN A 346 7.01 -17.90 4.96
CA ASN A 346 7.97 -18.86 5.49
C ASN A 346 8.02 -20.11 4.62
N ALA A 347 6.86 -20.64 4.25
CA ALA A 347 6.76 -21.76 3.31
C ALA A 347 7.32 -21.40 1.93
N ALA A 348 7.06 -20.17 1.47
CA ALA A 348 7.58 -19.68 0.19
C ALA A 348 9.11 -19.59 0.17
N LEU A 349 9.72 -18.99 1.21
CA LEU A 349 11.17 -18.84 1.33
C LEU A 349 11.89 -20.17 1.54
N ALA A 350 11.28 -21.12 2.24
CA ALA A 350 11.83 -22.47 2.42
C ALA A 350 11.91 -23.27 1.11
N ALA A 351 11.22 -22.81 0.06
CA ALA A 351 11.17 -23.46 -1.25
C ALA A 351 12.08 -22.81 -2.31
N LEU A 352 12.93 -21.86 -1.89
CA LEU A 352 14.09 -21.36 -2.66
C LEU A 352 15.23 -22.37 -2.60
#